data_AF-A0A9D7WT62-F1
#
_entry.id   AF-A0A9D7WT62-F1
#
_cell.length_a   1.000
_cell.length_b   1.000
_cell.length_c   1.000
_cell.angle_alpha   90.00
_cell.angle_beta   90.00
_cell.angle_gamma   90.00
#
_symmetry.space_group_name_H-M   'P 1'
#
loop_
_entity.id
_entity.type
_entity.pdbx_description
1 polymer ?
#
loop_
_entity_poly.entity_id
_entity_poly.type
_entity_poly.pdbx_seq_one_letter_code
_entity_poly.pdbx_strand_id
1 'polypeptide(L)'
;MANTGQQATVKLIADGILTQRSNQILPVFRGLDDVSVQAKEIADIVEVTAPTFSKWRSGRVKVPECKLVLLTLLLAHWMDEMETLRSVQGLASNPRFLARLKATRRCLYQQETINQSLPPETVREGSHLFREWWFRKGSQNSISPKMAS
;
A
#
# COMPACT_ATOMS: atom_id res chain seq x y z
N MET A 1 5.24 50.08 -11.83
CA MET A 1 6.30 49.06 -12.01
C MET A 1 6.52 48.35 -10.68
N ALA A 2 6.86 47.05 -10.71
CA ALA A 2 7.12 46.12 -9.60
C ALA A 2 5.88 45.42 -8.97
N ASN A 3 5.41 44.34 -9.61
CA ASN A 3 4.64 43.28 -8.94
C ASN A 3 5.04 41.85 -9.40
N THR A 4 6.28 41.73 -9.93
CA THR A 4 6.75 40.51 -10.61
C THR A 4 7.64 39.64 -9.72
N GLY A 5 8.17 40.20 -8.61
CA GLY A 5 9.11 39.49 -7.72
C GLY A 5 8.43 38.48 -6.79
N GLN A 6 7.28 38.80 -6.20
CA GLN A 6 6.65 37.94 -5.19
C GLN A 6 6.00 36.68 -5.79
N GLN A 7 5.43 36.76 -7.00
CA GLN A 7 4.83 35.58 -7.65
C GLN A 7 5.86 34.55 -8.10
N ALA A 8 7.06 35.00 -8.52
CA ALA A 8 8.15 34.10 -8.89
C ALA A 8 8.70 33.34 -7.67
N THR A 9 8.82 33.99 -6.52
CA THR A 9 9.31 33.37 -5.28
C THR A 9 8.32 32.35 -4.71
N VAL A 10 7.01 32.61 -4.78
CA VAL A 10 5.99 31.64 -4.33
C VAL A 10 5.95 30.41 -5.23
N LYS A 11 6.13 30.58 -6.55
CA LYS A 11 6.18 29.47 -7.50
C LYS A 11 7.43 28.60 -7.31
N LEU A 12 8.59 29.22 -7.05
CA LEU A 12 9.84 28.52 -6.72
C LEU A 12 9.78 27.75 -5.40
N ILE A 13 9.06 28.26 -4.40
CA ILE A 13 8.85 27.55 -3.13
C ILE A 13 7.86 26.39 -3.33
N ALA A 14 6.78 26.57 -4.09
CA ALA A 14 5.84 25.50 -4.42
C ALA A 14 6.52 24.39 -5.23
N ASP A 15 7.30 24.74 -6.25
CA ASP A 15 8.04 23.78 -7.06
C ASP A 15 9.18 23.13 -6.26
N GLY A 16 9.86 23.87 -5.38
CA GLY A 16 10.90 23.34 -4.48
C GLY A 16 10.36 22.36 -3.42
N ILE A 17 9.17 22.62 -2.87
CA ILE A 17 8.48 21.71 -1.95
C ILE A 17 7.97 20.46 -2.69
N LEU A 18 7.57 20.59 -3.96
CA LEU A 18 7.15 19.46 -4.79
C LEU A 18 8.35 18.62 -5.29
N THR A 19 9.54 19.21 -5.40
CA THR A 19 10.75 18.55 -5.93
C THR A 19 11.58 17.84 -4.84
N GLN A 20 11.28 18.04 -3.55
CA GLN A 20 11.94 17.36 -2.43
C GLN A 20 11.24 16.06 -1.94
N ARG A 21 10.40 15.42 -2.76
CA ARG A 21 9.79 14.11 -2.45
C ARG A 21 10.51 12.89 -3.03
N SER A 22 11.75 13.03 -3.49
CA SER A 22 12.58 11.92 -3.96
C SER A 22 13.35 11.28 -2.79
N ASN A 23 12.66 10.47 -1.98
CA ASN A 23 13.17 9.32 -1.18
C ASN A 23 12.29 8.93 0.03
N GLN A 24 11.09 9.51 0.19
CA GLN A 24 10.27 9.14 1.34
C GLN A 24 9.64 7.75 1.10
N ILE A 25 10.14 6.74 1.82
CA ILE A 25 9.55 5.39 1.84
C ILE A 25 8.10 5.53 2.31
N LEU A 26 7.16 5.13 1.45
CA LEU A 26 5.74 5.24 1.75
C LEU A 26 5.34 4.28 2.88
N PRO A 27 4.46 4.71 3.81
CA PRO A 27 4.05 3.89 4.96
C PRO A 27 3.54 2.50 4.55
N VAL A 28 2.86 2.40 3.40
CA VAL A 28 2.33 1.13 2.88
C VAL A 28 3.39 0.04 2.74
N PHE A 29 4.61 0.38 2.28
CA PHE A 29 5.66 -0.63 2.08
C PHE A 29 6.19 -1.18 3.41
N ARG A 30 6.27 -0.33 4.43
CA ARG A 30 6.62 -0.77 5.77
C ARG A 30 5.53 -1.65 6.38
N GLY A 31 4.27 -1.28 6.21
CA GLY A 31 3.14 -2.11 6.64
C GLY A 31 3.15 -3.49 5.98
N LEU A 32 3.46 -3.54 4.68
CA LEU A 32 3.58 -4.78 3.91
C LEU A 32 4.72 -5.68 4.40
N ASP A 33 5.85 -5.10 4.82
CA ASP A 33 6.93 -5.83 5.48
C ASP A 33 6.49 -6.40 6.83
N ASP A 34 5.75 -5.61 7.62
CA ASP A 34 5.28 -6.00 8.95
C ASP A 34 4.25 -7.13 8.91
N VAL A 35 3.53 -7.32 7.79
CA VAL A 35 2.63 -8.48 7.56
C VAL A 35 3.34 -9.68 6.91
N SER A 36 4.65 -9.58 6.62
CA SER A 36 5.49 -10.65 6.06
C SER A 36 5.01 -11.24 4.73
N VAL A 37 4.34 -10.45 3.90
CA VAL A 37 3.95 -10.88 2.55
C VAL A 37 5.16 -10.80 1.63
N GLN A 38 5.34 -11.80 0.77
CA GLN A 38 6.50 -11.84 -0.11
C GLN A 38 6.43 -10.72 -1.16
N ALA A 39 7.54 -10.00 -1.35
CA ALA A 39 7.61 -8.92 -2.34
C ALA A 39 7.28 -9.39 -3.77
N LYS A 40 7.59 -10.64 -4.10
CA LYS A 40 7.25 -11.26 -5.39
C LYS A 40 5.73 -11.38 -5.55
N GLU A 41 5.04 -11.90 -4.54
CA GLU A 41 3.59 -12.03 -4.54
C GLU A 41 2.91 -10.68 -4.75
N ILE A 42 3.37 -9.64 -4.05
CA ILE A 42 2.82 -8.29 -4.21
C ILE A 42 3.10 -7.76 -5.62
N ALA A 43 4.30 -7.97 -6.15
CA ALA A 43 4.66 -7.56 -7.51
C ALA A 43 3.76 -8.22 -8.57
N ASP A 44 3.45 -9.51 -8.38
CA ASP A 44 2.54 -10.25 -9.24
C ASP A 44 1.11 -9.69 -9.15
N ILE A 45 0.61 -9.40 -7.94
CA ILE A 45 -0.73 -8.81 -7.72
C ILE A 45 -0.85 -7.42 -8.34
N VAL A 46 0.18 -6.58 -8.21
CA VAL A 46 0.18 -5.23 -8.78
C VAL A 46 0.60 -5.21 -10.26
N GLU A 47 0.85 -6.37 -10.85
CA GLU A 47 1.17 -6.58 -12.27
C GLU A 47 2.41 -5.79 -12.73
N VAL A 48 3.47 -5.83 -11.91
CA VAL A 48 4.78 -5.24 -12.26
C VAL A 48 5.91 -6.22 -12.01
N THR A 49 7.06 -5.96 -12.62
CA THR A 49 8.25 -6.78 -12.39
C THR A 49 8.83 -6.55 -10.98
N ALA A 50 9.45 -7.57 -10.39
CA ALA A 50 10.10 -7.45 -9.08
C ALA A 50 11.12 -6.29 -8.99
N PRO A 51 11.94 -5.99 -10.03
CA PRO A 51 12.79 -4.81 -10.02
C PRO A 51 12.02 -3.49 -9.95
N THR A 52 10.88 -3.37 -10.64
CA THR A 52 10.03 -2.19 -10.58
C THR A 52 9.44 -2.01 -9.18
N PHE A 53 8.91 -3.09 -8.59
CA PHE A 53 8.40 -3.07 -7.23
C PHE A 53 9.48 -2.70 -6.20
N SER A 54 10.71 -3.19 -6.38
CA SER A 54 11.87 -2.81 -5.55
C SER A 54 12.21 -1.32 -5.65
N LYS A 55 12.13 -0.75 -6.87
CA LYS A 55 12.31 0.71 -7.07
C LYS A 55 11.21 1.53 -6.40
N TRP A 56 9.96 1.04 -6.40
CA TRP A 56 8.86 1.66 -5.66
C TRP A 56 9.12 1.66 -4.15
N ARG A 57 9.48 0.49 -3.59
CA ARG A 57 9.80 0.36 -2.15
C ARG A 57 10.91 1.27 -1.68
N SER A 58 11.94 1.43 -2.51
CA SER A 58 13.11 2.27 -2.20
C SER A 58 12.89 3.76 -2.48
N GLY A 59 11.70 4.16 -2.94
CA GLY A 59 11.39 5.55 -3.29
C GLY A 59 12.12 6.06 -4.53
N ARG A 60 12.81 5.18 -5.27
CA ARG A 60 13.58 5.54 -6.49
C ARG A 60 12.68 5.87 -7.67
N VAL A 61 11.45 5.38 -7.68
CA VAL A 61 10.44 5.62 -8.72
C VAL A 61 9.10 5.92 -8.07
N LYS A 62 8.36 6.91 -8.59
CA LYS A 62 7.01 7.24 -8.14
C LYS A 62 6.08 6.04 -8.40
N VAL A 63 5.28 5.70 -7.39
CA VAL A 63 4.23 4.69 -7.52
C VAL A 63 3.01 5.34 -8.19
N PRO A 64 2.41 4.70 -9.20
CA PRO A 64 1.11 5.15 -9.73
C PRO A 64 0.08 5.22 -8.60
N GLU A 65 -0.71 6.27 -8.57
CA GLU A 65 -1.58 6.55 -7.43
C GLU A 65 -2.70 5.50 -7.28
N CYS A 66 -3.23 4.95 -8.37
CA CYS A 66 -4.18 3.85 -8.32
C CYS A 66 -3.55 2.57 -7.73
N LYS A 67 -2.24 2.34 -7.98
CA LYS A 67 -1.48 1.24 -7.39
C LYS A 67 -1.21 1.48 -5.91
N LEU A 68 -1.08 2.74 -5.45
CA LEU A 68 -1.01 3.04 -4.01
C LEU A 68 -2.30 2.70 -3.28
N VAL A 69 -3.45 3.04 -3.89
CA VAL A 69 -4.76 2.67 -3.34
C VAL A 69 -4.89 1.15 -3.27
N LEU A 70 -4.53 0.42 -4.34
CA LEU A 70 -4.49 -1.05 -4.35
C LEU A 70 -3.61 -1.60 -3.21
N LEU A 71 -2.36 -1.15 -3.09
CA LEU A 71 -1.44 -1.59 -2.04
C LEU A 71 -1.98 -1.32 -0.64
N THR A 72 -2.72 -0.23 -0.45
CA THR A 72 -3.36 0.11 0.83
C THR A 72 -4.48 -0.85 1.18
N LEU A 73 -5.33 -1.19 0.20
CA LEU A 73 -6.42 -2.16 0.38
C LEU A 73 -5.87 -3.57 0.64
N LEU A 74 -4.79 -3.95 -0.03
CA LEU A 74 -4.09 -5.21 0.24
C LEU A 74 -3.53 -5.24 1.67
N LEU A 75 -2.93 -4.14 2.13
CA LEU A 75 -2.45 -4.04 3.51
C LEU A 75 -3.59 -4.17 4.53
N ALA A 76 -4.73 -3.53 4.29
CA ALA A 76 -5.92 -3.67 5.14
C ALA A 76 -6.40 -5.13 5.19
N HIS A 77 -6.50 -5.79 4.02
CA HIS A 77 -6.87 -7.20 3.92
C HIS A 77 -5.95 -8.12 4.73
N TRP A 78 -4.62 -7.98 4.59
CA TRP A 78 -3.68 -8.81 5.34
C TRP A 78 -3.66 -8.47 6.84
N MET A 79 -3.97 -7.24 7.21
CA MET A 79 -4.17 -6.88 8.62
C MET A 79 -5.39 -7.62 9.19
N ASP A 80 -6.50 -7.71 8.45
CA ASP A 80 -7.68 -8.47 8.87
C ASP A 80 -7.38 -9.98 8.98
N GLU A 81 -6.57 -10.55 8.07
CA GLU A 81 -6.08 -11.92 8.18
C GLU A 81 -5.22 -12.12 9.44
N MET A 82 -4.33 -11.18 9.76
CA MET A 82 -3.55 -11.22 11.01
C MET A 82 -4.42 -11.12 12.26
N GLU A 83 -5.44 -10.27 12.28
CA GLU A 83 -6.37 -10.15 13.42
C GLU A 83 -7.20 -11.42 13.60
N THR A 84 -7.57 -12.08 12.51
CA THR A 84 -8.21 -13.39 12.53
C THR A 84 -7.28 -14.45 13.12
N LEU A 85 -6.02 -14.51 12.67
CA LEU A 85 -5.01 -15.43 13.21
C LEU A 85 -4.76 -15.20 14.71
N ARG A 86 -4.74 -13.93 15.15
CA ARG A 86 -4.65 -13.57 16.58
C ARG A 86 -5.73 -14.24 17.40
N SER A 87 -6.96 -14.24 16.88
CA SER A 87 -8.14 -14.75 17.56
C SER A 87 -8.18 -16.28 17.56
N VAL A 88 -7.83 -16.91 16.44
CA VAL A 88 -7.92 -18.37 16.27
C VAL A 88 -6.74 -19.12 16.89
N GLN A 89 -5.50 -18.59 16.80
CA GLN A 89 -4.29 -19.29 17.22
C GLN A 89 -3.79 -18.91 18.62
N GLY A 90 -4.58 -18.15 19.39
CA GLY A 90 -4.19 -17.74 20.75
C GLY A 90 -2.94 -16.86 20.81
N LEU A 91 -2.55 -16.21 19.70
CA LEU A 91 -1.39 -15.31 19.62
C LEU A 91 -1.59 -13.98 20.38
N ALA A 92 -2.73 -13.83 21.06
CA ALA A 92 -3.08 -12.66 21.86
C ALA A 92 -2.04 -12.32 22.95
N SER A 93 -1.26 -13.30 23.41
CA SER A 93 -0.21 -13.12 24.42
C SER A 93 1.19 -12.87 23.83
N ASN A 94 1.40 -12.99 22.52
CA ASN A 94 2.72 -12.82 21.92
C ASN A 94 3.05 -11.32 21.75
N PRO A 95 3.98 -10.75 22.55
CA PRO A 95 4.23 -9.31 22.54
C PRO A 95 4.84 -8.82 21.22
N ARG A 96 5.63 -9.65 20.54
CA ARG A 96 6.22 -9.31 19.24
C ARG A 96 5.14 -9.23 18.16
N PHE A 97 4.19 -10.16 18.20
CA PHE A 97 3.05 -10.15 17.28
C PHE A 97 2.18 -8.90 17.50
N LEU A 98 1.85 -8.57 18.75
CA LEU A 98 1.07 -7.36 19.07
C LEU A 98 1.78 -6.07 18.65
N ALA A 99 3.09 -5.98 18.86
CA ALA A 99 3.88 -4.82 18.45
C ALA A 99 3.87 -4.65 16.92
N ARG A 100 4.02 -5.75 16.17
CA ARG A 100 3.89 -5.75 14.70
C ARG A 100 2.51 -5.31 14.26
N LEU A 101 1.45 -5.91 14.79
CA LEU A 101 0.07 -5.53 14.45
C LEU A 101 -0.20 -4.03 14.70
N LYS A 102 0.28 -3.48 15.81
CA LYS A 102 0.16 -2.05 16.12
C LYS A 102 0.96 -1.18 15.14
N ALA A 103 2.15 -1.61 14.74
CA ALA A 103 2.98 -0.91 13.75
C ALA A 103 2.32 -0.93 12.36
N THR A 104 1.81 -2.08 11.92
CA THR A 104 1.05 -2.24 10.68
C THR A 104 -0.15 -1.32 10.66
N ARG A 105 -0.96 -1.28 11.73
CA ARG A 105 -2.15 -0.40 11.82
C ARG A 105 -1.78 1.08 11.71
N ARG A 106 -0.67 1.50 12.32
CA ARG A 106 -0.18 2.87 12.18
C ARG A 106 0.21 3.17 10.72
N CYS A 107 0.88 2.23 10.05
CA CYS A 107 1.26 2.39 8.65
C CYS A 107 0.01 2.51 7.75
N LEU A 108 -1.00 1.67 7.98
CA LEU A 108 -2.28 1.73 7.26
C LEU A 108 -2.96 3.09 7.44
N TYR A 109 -3.14 3.55 8.67
CA TYR A 109 -3.76 4.84 8.96
C TYR A 109 -3.03 6.03 8.30
N GLN A 110 -1.70 6.02 8.35
CA GLN A 110 -0.88 7.03 7.68
C GLN A 110 -1.06 7.00 6.16
N GLN A 111 -1.13 5.81 5.57
CA GLN A 111 -1.33 5.67 4.13
C GLN A 111 -2.75 6.07 3.71
N GLU A 112 -3.78 5.73 4.48
CA GLU A 112 -5.15 6.16 4.24
C GLU A 112 -5.26 7.69 4.24
N THR A 113 -4.59 8.34 5.19
CA THR A 113 -4.50 9.82 5.23
C THR A 113 -3.85 10.38 3.97
N ILE A 114 -2.81 9.74 3.44
CA ILE A 114 -2.20 10.12 2.15
C ILE A 114 -3.22 9.93 1.02
N ASN A 115 -3.92 8.80 1.00
CA ASN A 115 -4.87 8.46 -0.06
C ASN A 115 -6.10 9.39 -0.07
N GLN A 116 -6.46 10.02 1.05
CA GLN A 116 -7.54 11.01 1.12
C GLN A 116 -7.27 12.25 0.25
N SER A 117 -6.01 12.53 -0.09
CA SER A 117 -5.64 13.63 -0.98
C SER A 117 -5.67 13.27 -2.48
N LEU A 118 -5.96 12.01 -2.81
CA LEU A 118 -5.97 11.54 -4.20
C LEU A 118 -7.28 11.90 -4.91
N PRO A 119 -7.24 12.05 -6.25
CA PRO A 119 -8.45 12.24 -7.03
C PRO A 119 -9.43 11.06 -6.89
N PRO A 120 -10.76 11.31 -6.83
CA PRO A 120 -11.76 10.25 -6.66
C PRO A 120 -11.69 9.14 -7.72
N GLU A 121 -11.37 9.49 -8.96
CA GLU A 121 -11.20 8.56 -10.08
C GLU A 121 -10.08 7.55 -9.81
N THR A 122 -8.96 8.01 -9.26
CA THR A 122 -7.82 7.18 -8.89
C THR A 122 -8.16 6.22 -7.75
N VAL A 123 -8.95 6.68 -6.78
CA VAL A 123 -9.45 5.84 -5.68
C VAL A 123 -10.38 4.75 -6.21
N ARG A 124 -11.28 5.10 -7.15
CA ARG A 124 -12.17 4.12 -7.80
C ARG A 124 -11.38 3.09 -8.60
N GLU A 125 -10.39 3.52 -9.37
CA GLU A 125 -9.54 2.64 -10.16
C GLU A 125 -8.77 1.66 -9.25
N GLY A 126 -8.10 2.16 -8.22
CA GLY A 126 -7.40 1.28 -7.27
C GLY A 126 -8.32 0.30 -6.55
N SER A 127 -9.55 0.73 -6.22
CA SER A 127 -10.58 -0.15 -5.65
C SER A 127 -11.05 -1.22 -6.63
N HIS A 128 -11.14 -0.89 -7.93
CA HIS A 128 -11.46 -1.86 -8.98
C HIS A 128 -10.39 -2.94 -9.08
N LEU A 129 -9.11 -2.54 -9.15
CA LEU A 129 -7.98 -3.47 -9.19
C LEU A 129 -7.99 -4.42 -7.99
N PHE A 130 -8.31 -3.91 -6.79
CA PHE A 130 -8.42 -4.74 -5.60
C PHE A 130 -9.54 -5.77 -5.71
N ARG A 131 -10.72 -5.37 -6.20
CA ARG A 131 -11.84 -6.30 -6.42
C ARG A 131 -11.50 -7.37 -7.45
N GLU A 132 -10.87 -7.01 -8.56
CA GLU A 132 -10.42 -7.98 -9.58
C GLU A 132 -9.46 -9.00 -8.99
N TRP A 133 -8.48 -8.57 -8.19
CA TRP A 133 -7.62 -9.48 -7.45
C TRP A 133 -8.42 -10.37 -6.48
N TRP A 134 -9.32 -9.78 -5.70
CA TRP A 134 -10.14 -10.49 -4.71
C TRP A 134 -10.98 -11.60 -5.35
N PHE A 135 -11.64 -11.30 -6.47
CA PHE A 135 -12.42 -12.28 -7.22
C PHE A 135 -11.55 -13.38 -7.80
N ARG A 136 -10.38 -13.04 -8.38
CA ARG A 136 -9.42 -14.05 -8.86
C ARG A 136 -8.97 -14.99 -7.73
N LYS A 137 -8.64 -14.46 -6.55
CA LYS A 137 -8.28 -15.24 -5.34
C LYS A 137 -9.43 -16.18 -4.93
N GLY A 138 -10.66 -15.66 -4.87
CA GLY A 138 -11.85 -16.46 -4.54
C GLY A 138 -12.14 -17.57 -5.55
N SER A 139 -12.01 -17.28 -6.85
CA SER A 139 -12.17 -18.28 -7.92
C SER A 139 -11.15 -19.40 -7.83
N GLN A 140 -9.88 -19.09 -7.54
CA GLN A 140 -8.85 -20.12 -7.35
C GLN A 140 -9.13 -21.02 -6.13
N ASN A 141 -9.60 -20.44 -5.03
CA ASN A 141 -10.00 -21.21 -3.85
C ASN A 141 -11.21 -22.12 -4.10
N SER A 142 -12.11 -21.74 -5.04
CA SER A 142 -13.31 -22.52 -5.38
C SER A 142 -13.08 -23.67 -6.37
N ILE A 143 -11.93 -23.71 -7.06
CA ILE A 143 -11.60 -24.75 -8.06
C ILE A 143 -10.93 -25.98 -7.40
N SER A 144 -10.53 -25.89 -6.12
CA SER A 144 -9.92 -27.00 -5.37
C SER A 144 -10.84 -27.79 -4.42
N PRO A 145 -12.08 -28.18 -4.75
CA PRO A 145 -12.78 -29.25 -4.05
C PRO A 145 -13.05 -30.44 -5.00
N LYS A 146 -12.08 -31.35 -5.13
CA LYS A 146 -12.20 -32.80 -5.43
C LYS A 146 -10.93 -33.32 -6.10
N MET A 147 -9.99 -33.82 -5.31
CA MET A 147 -9.17 -35.01 -5.60
C MET A 147 -8.62 -35.54 -4.26
N ALA A 148 -9.53 -36.02 -3.40
CA ALA A 148 -9.20 -36.79 -2.22
C ALA A 148 -10.43 -37.61 -1.81
N SER A 149 -10.64 -38.73 -2.50
CA SER A 149 -11.25 -39.98 -2.02
C SER A 149 -11.01 -41.06 -3.07
#